data_AF-T1BTF8-F1
#
_entry.id   AF-T1BTF8-F1
#
_cell.length_a   1.000
_cell.length_b   1.000
_cell.length_c   1.000
_cell.angle_alpha   90.00
_cell.angle_beta   90.00
_cell.angle_gamma   90.00
#
_symmetry.space_group_name_H-M   'P 1'
#
loop_
_entity.id
_entity.type
_entity.pdbx_description
1 polymer ?
#
loop_
_entity_poly.entity_id
_entity_poly.type
_entity_poly.pdbx_seq_one_letter_code
_entity_poly.pdbx_strand_id
1 'polypeptide(L)'
;TPVEPPLSFQMFSVHGPMARHVRDLRLALTLMSAADARDPWCVPTPQAGPPLRAPIKVAVCVDPGVSGVHVQVAEGVRKAARCLQQEGYDVEEIAPPQVQDMLETYMR
;
A
#
# COMPACT_ATOMS: atom_id res chain seq x y z
N THR A 1 -5.26 -21.54 -27.47
CA THR A 1 -5.43 -20.11 -27.18
C THR A 1 -4.96 -19.85 -25.76
N PRO A 2 -4.30 -18.72 -25.46
CA PRO A 2 -3.92 -18.41 -24.08
C PRO A 2 -5.18 -18.39 -23.20
N VAL A 3 -5.11 -19.05 -22.05
CA VAL A 3 -6.18 -18.97 -21.04
C VAL A 3 -6.01 -17.63 -20.33
N GLU A 4 -7.05 -16.79 -20.35
CA GLU A 4 -7.00 -15.53 -19.59
C GLU A 4 -7.04 -15.79 -18.08
N PRO A 5 -6.32 -14.99 -17.27
CA PRO A 5 -6.42 -15.09 -15.81
C PRO A 5 -7.86 -14.80 -15.34
N PRO A 6 -8.29 -15.38 -14.21
CA PRO A 6 -9.56 -15.03 -13.58
C PRO A 6 -9.68 -13.51 -13.36
N LEU A 7 -10.90 -12.97 -13.42
CA LEU A 7 -11.16 -11.54 -13.26
C LEU A 7 -10.57 -10.97 -11.96
N SER A 8 -10.60 -11.73 -10.86
CA SER A 8 -9.97 -11.34 -9.59
C SER A 8 -8.48 -11.05 -9.75
N PHE A 9 -7.76 -11.87 -10.52
CA PHE A 9 -6.34 -11.66 -10.78
C PHE A 9 -6.11 -10.46 -11.70
N GLN A 10 -6.97 -10.23 -12.69
CA GLN A 10 -6.89 -9.05 -13.55
C GLN A 10 -7.14 -7.75 -12.77
N MET A 11 -8.03 -7.76 -11.77
CA MET A 11 -8.39 -6.59 -10.97
C MET A 11 -7.42 -6.28 -9.82
N PHE A 12 -6.84 -7.31 -9.18
CA PHE A 12 -6.02 -7.14 -7.97
C PHE A 12 -4.52 -7.17 -8.24
N SER A 13 -4.08 -7.58 -9.43
CA SER A 13 -2.65 -7.59 -9.77
C SER A 13 -2.15 -6.18 -10.05
N VAL A 14 -0.99 -5.84 -9.48
CA VAL A 14 -0.31 -4.55 -9.66
C VAL A 14 1.18 -4.77 -9.90
N HIS A 15 1.81 -3.85 -10.64
CA HIS A 15 3.25 -3.85 -10.88
C HIS A 15 3.94 -2.75 -10.06
N GLY A 16 5.04 -3.10 -9.39
CA GLY A 16 5.81 -2.15 -8.56
C GLY A 16 7.32 -2.41 -8.64
N PRO A 17 8.15 -1.36 -8.73
CA PRO A 17 9.60 -1.50 -8.74
C PRO A 17 10.16 -1.84 -7.35
N MET A 18 11.30 -2.54 -7.33
CA MET A 18 12.08 -2.79 -6.11
C MET A 18 13.45 -2.11 -6.21
N ALA A 19 13.83 -1.36 -5.18
CA ALA A 19 15.13 -0.69 -5.10
C ALA A 19 15.55 -0.45 -3.64
N ARG A 20 16.82 -0.10 -3.42
CA ARG A 20 17.38 0.16 -2.08
C ARG A 20 17.13 1.58 -1.57
N HIS A 21 16.71 2.51 -2.43
CA HIS A 21 16.48 3.90 -2.05
C HIS A 21 15.13 4.41 -2.59
N VAL A 22 14.47 5.25 -1.81
CA VAL A 22 13.19 5.88 -2.17
C VAL A 22 13.31 6.75 -3.43
N ARG A 23 14.46 7.40 -3.66
CA ARG A 23 14.69 8.20 -4.88
C ARG A 23 14.66 7.34 -6.15
N ASP A 24 15.19 6.12 -6.07
CA ASP A 24 15.24 5.18 -7.20
C ASP A 24 13.84 4.61 -7.45
N LEU A 25 13.10 4.30 -6.38
CA LEU A 25 11.69 3.89 -6.45
C LEU A 25 10.81 4.97 -7.09
N ARG A 26 10.99 6.23 -6.71
CA ARG A 26 10.22 7.36 -7.27
C ARG A 26 10.46 7.46 -8.78
N LEU A 27 11.72 7.45 -9.21
CA LEU A 27 12.08 7.50 -10.62
C LEU A 27 11.49 6.32 -11.40
N ALA A 28 11.70 5.09 -10.92
CA ALA A 28 11.22 3.88 -11.59
C ALA A 28 9.69 3.86 -11.69
N LEU A 29 8.98 4.20 -10.60
CA LEU A 29 7.52 4.25 -10.60
C LEU A 29 7.00 5.31 -11.59
N THR A 30 7.60 6.51 -11.63
CA THR A 30 7.20 7.56 -12.58
C THR A 30 7.31 7.09 -14.03
N LEU A 31 8.38 6.36 -14.37
CA LEU A 31 8.57 5.82 -15.72
C LEU A 31 7.57 4.70 -16.04
N MET A 32 7.22 3.87 -15.05
CA MET A 32 6.26 2.77 -15.21
C MET A 32 4.81 3.24 -15.27
N SER A 33 4.46 4.38 -14.65
CA SER A 33 3.09 4.89 -14.57
C SER A 33 2.60 5.65 -15.82
N ALA A 34 3.30 5.54 -16.95
CA ALA A 34 2.85 6.13 -18.21
C ALA A 34 1.55 5.45 -18.68
N ALA A 35 0.58 6.24 -19.14
CA ALA A 35 -0.68 5.69 -19.59
C ALA A 35 -0.52 4.88 -20.88
N ASP A 36 -1.13 3.70 -20.95
CA ASP A 36 -1.12 2.83 -22.12
C ASP A 36 -2.56 2.50 -22.54
N ALA A 37 -2.94 2.89 -23.77
CA ALA A 37 -4.29 2.67 -24.30
C ALA A 37 -4.65 1.18 -24.49
N ARG A 38 -3.67 0.28 -24.42
CA ARG A 38 -3.88 -1.17 -24.51
C ARG A 38 -4.27 -1.79 -23.17
N ASP A 39 -4.02 -1.08 -22.07
CA ASP A 39 -4.37 -1.53 -20.73
C ASP A 39 -5.72 -0.91 -20.31
N PRO A 40 -6.81 -1.70 -20.25
CA PRO A 40 -8.12 -1.20 -19.86
C PRO A 40 -8.20 -0.76 -18.39
N TRP A 41 -7.23 -1.17 -17.56
CA TRP A 41 -7.16 -0.81 -16.14
C TRP A 41 -6.28 0.42 -15.89
N CYS A 42 -5.67 0.97 -16.95
CA CYS A 42 -4.85 2.15 -16.85
C CYS A 42 -5.68 3.37 -16.41
N VAL A 43 -5.24 4.04 -15.35
CA VAL A 43 -5.86 5.27 -14.85
C VAL A 43 -4.95 6.45 -15.21
N PRO A 44 -5.35 7.36 -16.12
CA PRO A 44 -4.51 8.47 -16.56
C PRO A 44 -4.57 9.64 -15.57
N THR A 45 -4.09 9.43 -14.35
CA THR A 45 -4.03 10.44 -13.29
C THR A 45 -2.60 10.91 -13.01
N PRO A 46 -2.43 12.18 -12.61
CA PRO A 46 -1.13 12.64 -12.13
C PRO A 46 -0.64 11.79 -10.96
N GLN A 47 0.63 11.40 -11.00
CA GLN A 47 1.23 10.54 -9.96
C GLN A 47 1.26 11.22 -8.58
N ALA A 48 1.35 12.54 -8.53
CA ALA A 48 1.30 13.32 -7.31
C ALA A 48 0.04 14.19 -7.29
N GLY A 49 -0.74 14.03 -6.22
CA GLY A 49 -1.88 14.90 -5.93
C GLY A 49 -1.46 16.24 -5.32
N PRO A 50 -2.43 17.11 -4.99
CA PRO A 50 -2.18 18.34 -4.25
C PRO A 50 -1.55 18.03 -2.88
N PRO A 51 -0.77 18.98 -2.31
CA PRO A 51 -0.16 18.80 -1.00
C PRO A 51 -1.24 18.60 0.08
N LEU A 52 -1.01 17.64 0.97
CA LEU A 52 -1.89 17.39 2.11
C LEU A 52 -1.71 18.47 3.18
N ARG A 53 -2.78 18.78 3.91
CA ARG A 53 -2.73 19.71 5.03
C ARG A 53 -2.06 19.04 6.23
N ALA A 54 -1.14 19.75 6.87
CA ALA A 54 -0.48 19.30 8.09
C ALA A 54 -1.34 19.55 9.34
N PRO A 55 -1.21 18.70 10.40
CA PRO A 55 -0.45 17.45 10.40
C PRO A 55 -1.13 16.38 9.55
N ILE A 56 -0.34 15.55 8.86
CA ILE A 56 -0.86 14.42 8.09
C ILE A 56 -1.23 13.32 9.08
N LYS A 57 -2.48 12.85 9.03
CA LYS A 57 -2.97 11.75 9.86
C LYS A 57 -2.52 10.39 9.33
N VAL A 58 -2.02 9.52 10.20
CA VAL A 58 -1.58 8.16 9.88
C VAL A 58 -2.19 7.17 10.85
N ALA A 59 -3.01 6.27 10.32
CA ALA A 59 -3.51 5.11 11.06
C ALA A 59 -2.49 3.97 10.98
N VAL A 60 -2.04 3.45 12.11
CA VAL A 60 -1.07 2.35 12.20
C VAL A 60 -1.76 1.11 12.73
N CYS A 61 -1.73 0.04 11.94
CA CYS A 61 -2.18 -1.28 12.38
C CYS A 61 -0.93 -2.13 12.67
N VAL A 62 -0.67 -2.41 13.96
CA VAL A 62 0.48 -3.24 14.36
C VAL A 62 0.17 -4.72 14.24
N ASP A 63 -1.05 -5.11 14.61
CA ASP A 63 -1.58 -6.45 14.44
C ASP A 63 -2.96 -6.37 13.79
N PRO A 64 -3.15 -6.91 12.58
CA PRO A 64 -4.45 -6.95 11.92
C PRO A 64 -5.43 -7.96 12.53
N GLY A 65 -5.01 -8.74 13.54
CA GLY A 65 -5.88 -9.62 14.32
C GLY A 65 -6.25 -10.95 13.65
N VAL A 66 -5.76 -11.21 12.44
CA VAL A 66 -6.16 -12.41 11.66
C VAL A 66 -5.39 -13.67 12.08
N SER A 67 -4.06 -13.57 12.17
CA SER A 67 -3.18 -14.70 12.52
C SER A 67 -2.10 -14.34 13.53
N GLY A 68 -2.19 -13.14 14.11
CA GLY A 68 -1.16 -12.54 14.95
C GLY A 68 0.08 -12.12 14.16
N VAL A 69 0.96 -11.36 14.81
CA VAL A 69 2.20 -10.85 14.21
C VAL A 69 3.41 -11.24 15.06
N HIS A 70 4.49 -11.68 14.42
CA HIS A 70 5.75 -11.96 15.12
C HIS A 70 6.29 -10.71 15.81
N VAL A 71 6.83 -10.85 17.02
CA VAL A 71 7.25 -9.71 17.87
C VAL A 71 8.17 -8.71 17.15
N GLN A 72 9.14 -9.20 16.37
CA GLN A 72 10.05 -8.34 15.61
C GLN A 72 9.37 -7.51 14.52
N VAL A 73 8.29 -8.03 13.91
CA VAL A 73 7.51 -7.28 12.92
C VAL A 73 6.71 -6.19 13.63
N ALA A 74 6.06 -6.51 14.74
CA ALA A 74 5.33 -5.53 15.55
C ALA A 74 6.24 -4.40 16.05
N GLU A 75 7.46 -4.72 16.51
CA GLU A 75 8.47 -3.74 16.90
C GLU A 75 8.92 -2.86 15.73
N GLY A 76 9.11 -3.45 14.54
CA GLY A 76 9.46 -2.74 13.32
C GLY A 76 8.41 -1.72 12.90
N VAL A 77 7.13 -2.12 12.90
CA VAL A 77 5.99 -1.23 12.59
C VAL A 77 5.91 -0.09 13.61
N ARG A 78 6.01 -0.39 14.92
CA ARG A 78 6.01 0.65 15.96
C ARG A 78 7.21 1.58 15.86
N LYS A 79 8.38 1.08 15.43
CA LYS A 79 9.55 1.93 15.16
C LYS A 79 9.27 2.91 14.03
N ALA A 80 8.69 2.45 12.92
CA ALA A 80 8.31 3.31 11.80
C ALA A 80 7.27 4.37 12.22
N ALA A 81 6.27 3.98 13.01
CA ALA A 81 5.27 4.90 13.56
C ALA A 81 5.90 6.03 14.39
N ARG A 82 6.86 5.71 15.26
CA ARG A 82 7.61 6.72 16.05
C ARG A 82 8.41 7.66 15.16
N CYS A 83 9.05 7.16 14.10
CA CYS A 83 9.76 8.02 13.15
C CYS A 83 8.79 9.03 12.49
N LEU A 84 7.59 8.61 12.12
CA LEU A 84 6.57 9.51 11.58
C LEU A 84 6.13 10.56 12.62
N GLN A 85 5.88 10.15 13.87
CA GLN A 85 5.53 11.10 14.94
C GLN A 85 6.63 12.16 15.15
N GLN A 86 7.90 11.75 15.12
CA GLN A 86 9.05 12.66 15.26
C GLN A 86 9.14 13.70 14.14
N GLU A 87 8.66 13.36 12.94
CA GLU A 87 8.57 14.27 11.79
C GLU A 87 7.26 15.10 11.76
N GLY A 88 6.44 15.04 12.82
CA GLY A 88 5.25 15.89 12.98
C GLY A 88 3.94 15.31 12.38
N TYR A 89 3.91 14.01 12.06
CA TYR A 89 2.67 13.33 11.66
C TYR A 89 1.78 13.06 12.88
N ASP A 90 0.46 13.11 12.67
CA ASP A 90 -0.55 12.71 13.68
C ASP A 90 -0.80 11.20 13.56
N VAL A 91 -0.14 10.42 14.40
CA VAL A 91 -0.11 8.95 14.28
C VAL A 91 -0.96 8.30 15.37
N GLU A 92 -1.92 7.50 14.95
CA GLU A 92 -2.87 6.78 15.82
C GLU A 92 -2.76 5.26 15.56
N GLU A 93 -2.50 4.46 16.60
CA GLU A 93 -2.58 2.99 16.48
C GLU A 93 -4.06 2.58 16.52
N ILE A 94 -4.52 1.87 15.49
CA ILE A 94 -5.91 1.43 15.35
C ILE A 94 -5.99 -0.07 15.02
N ALA A 95 -7.14 -0.66 15.31
CA ALA A 95 -7.57 -1.93 14.73
C ALA A 95 -8.51 -1.62 13.55
N PRO A 96 -8.06 -1.78 12.28
CA PRO A 96 -8.93 -1.53 11.13
C PRO A 96 -10.14 -2.46 11.16
N PRO A 97 -11.34 -1.97 10.82
CA PRO A 97 -12.53 -2.81 10.77
C PRO A 97 -12.42 -3.82 9.61
N GLN A 98 -13.10 -4.96 9.75
CA GLN A 98 -13.37 -5.92 8.66
C GLN A 98 -12.15 -6.59 8.02
N VAL A 99 -10.97 -6.57 8.65
CA VAL A 99 -9.78 -7.25 8.10
C VAL A 99 -9.98 -8.76 7.99
N GLN A 100 -10.71 -9.35 8.94
CA GLN A 100 -11.07 -10.77 8.91
C GLN A 100 -12.00 -11.08 7.72
N ASP A 101 -13.11 -10.37 7.58
CA ASP A 101 -14.07 -10.54 6.49
C ASP A 101 -13.40 -10.36 5.11
N MET A 102 -12.49 -9.39 4.99
CA MET A 102 -11.69 -9.16 3.79
C MET A 102 -10.84 -10.38 3.45
N LEU A 103 -10.11 -10.95 4.41
CA LEU A 103 -9.28 -12.13 4.14
C LEU A 103 -10.13 -13.34 3.77
N GLU A 104 -11.23 -13.58 4.48
CA GLU A 104 -12.15 -14.68 4.17
C GLU A 104 -12.71 -14.56 2.76
N THR A 105 -13.06 -13.35 2.33
CA THR A 105 -13.54 -13.08 0.97
C THR A 105 -12.44 -13.29 -0.07
N TYR A 106 -11.21 -12.86 0.22
CA TYR A 106 -10.08 -13.00 -0.71
C TYR A 106 -9.63 -14.46 -0.89
N MET A 107 -9.75 -15.29 0.15
CA MET A 107 -9.33 -16.69 0.13
C MET A 107 -10.39 -17.65 -0.43
N ARG A 108 -11.58 -17.14 -0.77
CA ARG A 108 -12.70 -17.91 -1.33
C ARG A 108 -12.62 -18.01 -2.85
#